data_AF-A0A924BL52-F1
#
_entry.id   AF-A0A924BL52-F1
#
_cell.length_a   1.000
_cell.length_b   1.000
_cell.length_c   1.000
_cell.angle_alpha   90.00
_cell.angle_beta   90.00
_cell.angle_gamma   90.00
#
_symmetry.space_group_name_H-M   'P 1'
#
loop_
_entity.id
_entity.type
_entity.pdbx_description
1 polymer ?
#
loop_
_entity_poly.entity_id
_entity_poly.type
_entity_poly.pdbx_seq_one_letter_code
_entity_poly.pdbx_strand_id
1 'polypeptide(L)'
;AVKAWGLEIQCADPAVYSPVLTGVMLPEGVDADAVGKLVYDRFDCSLGTGLGKVKGRMFRIGHLGDCNDLTLLGALSGCEMGLKLSGVKLAGSGVAAAMDYFAGHPSRMPLQMAA
;
A
#
# COMPACT_ATOMS: atom_id res chain seq x y z
N ALA A 1 -2.09 -1.07 7.26
CA ALA A 1 -2.40 0.10 6.41
C ALA A 1 -3.80 0.08 5.80
N VAL A 2 -4.10 -0.73 4.77
CA VAL A 2 -5.35 -0.65 3.98
C VAL A 2 -6.64 -0.63 4.81
N LYS A 3 -6.79 -1.57 5.75
CA LYS A 3 -7.95 -1.61 6.65
C LYS A 3 -8.05 -0.38 7.55
N ALA A 4 -6.93 0.16 8.02
CA ALA A 4 -6.89 1.36 8.85
C ALA A 4 -7.25 2.63 8.05
N TRP A 5 -6.96 2.66 6.75
CA TRP A 5 -7.51 3.68 5.84
C TRP A 5 -9.02 3.57 5.66
N GLY A 6 -9.65 2.46 6.05
CA GLY A 6 -11.06 2.19 5.79
C GLY A 6 -11.35 1.73 4.35
N LEU A 7 -10.32 1.25 3.65
CA LEU A 7 -10.43 0.74 2.28
C LEU A 7 -10.43 -0.79 2.24
N GLU A 8 -10.92 -1.34 1.13
CA GLU A 8 -10.99 -2.79 0.93
C GLU A 8 -9.71 -3.33 0.26
N ILE A 9 -9.30 -4.53 0.70
CA ILE A 9 -8.28 -5.32 0.02
C ILE A 9 -8.99 -6.11 -1.08
N GLN A 10 -8.48 -6.08 -2.30
CA GLN A 10 -9.14 -6.72 -3.46
C GLN A 10 -9.36 -8.23 -3.26
N CYS A 11 -8.43 -8.91 -2.58
CA CYS A 11 -8.59 -10.32 -2.27
C CYS A 11 -9.69 -10.50 -1.21
N ALA A 12 -10.75 -11.20 -1.57
CA ALA A 12 -11.92 -11.40 -0.71
C ALA A 12 -11.67 -12.43 0.40
N ASP A 13 -10.77 -13.40 0.19
CA ASP A 13 -10.47 -14.47 1.14
C ASP A 13 -9.14 -14.22 1.86
N PRO A 14 -9.16 -13.90 3.17
CA PRO A 14 -7.96 -13.68 3.98
C PRO A 14 -6.99 -14.86 4.02
N ALA A 15 -7.47 -16.10 3.83
CA ALA A 15 -6.62 -17.29 3.88
C ALA A 15 -5.62 -17.36 2.71
N VAL A 16 -5.90 -16.63 1.62
CA VAL A 16 -5.09 -16.61 0.39
C VAL A 16 -4.52 -15.23 0.08
N TYR A 17 -4.35 -14.39 1.11
CA TYR A 17 -3.65 -13.13 0.96
C TYR A 17 -2.23 -13.33 0.43
N SER A 18 -1.89 -12.52 -0.55
CA SER A 18 -0.56 -12.57 -1.18
C SER A 18 0.49 -11.97 -0.25
N PRO A 19 1.62 -12.66 -0.02
CA PRO A 19 2.73 -12.13 0.77
C PRO A 19 3.65 -11.20 -0.03
N VAL A 20 3.34 -10.90 -1.30
CA VAL A 20 4.22 -10.11 -2.19
C VAL A 20 3.56 -8.87 -2.80
N LEU A 21 2.22 -8.80 -2.80
CA LEU A 21 1.49 -7.62 -3.26
C LEU A 21 0.13 -7.46 -2.58
N THR A 22 -0.33 -6.23 -2.42
CA THR A 22 -1.67 -5.92 -1.90
C THR A 22 -2.42 -5.05 -2.90
N GLY A 23 -3.60 -5.51 -3.36
CA GLY A 23 -4.52 -4.70 -4.16
C GLY A 23 -5.43 -3.85 -3.27
N VAL A 24 -5.48 -2.55 -3.51
CA VAL A 24 -6.26 -1.57 -2.75
C VAL A 24 -7.42 -1.07 -3.62
N MET A 25 -8.65 -1.42 -3.23
CA MET A 25 -9.85 -0.96 -3.92
C MET A 25 -10.15 0.51 -3.55
N LEU A 26 -10.48 1.33 -4.55
CA LEU A 26 -10.91 2.69 -4.32
C LEU A 26 -12.44 2.80 -4.24
N PRO A 27 -12.96 3.79 -3.48
CA PRO A 27 -14.39 4.09 -3.45
C PRO A 27 -14.94 4.41 -4.84
N GLU A 28 -16.24 4.22 -5.02
CA GLU A 28 -16.90 4.59 -6.27
C GLU A 28 -16.70 6.08 -6.59
N GLY A 29 -16.49 6.38 -7.86
CA GLY A 29 -16.21 7.73 -8.35
C GLY A 29 -14.75 8.19 -8.23
N VAL A 30 -13.87 7.39 -7.63
CA VAL A 30 -12.43 7.70 -7.55
C VAL A 30 -11.65 6.86 -8.58
N ASP A 31 -10.94 7.53 -9.49
CA ASP A 31 -10.09 6.87 -10.49
C ASP A 31 -8.73 6.49 -9.90
N ALA A 32 -8.46 5.19 -9.78
CA ALA A 32 -7.22 4.68 -9.22
C ALA A 32 -5.98 4.96 -10.08
N ASP A 33 -6.13 5.06 -11.41
CA ASP A 33 -5.01 5.38 -12.28
C ASP A 33 -4.61 6.86 -12.11
N ALA A 34 -5.58 7.75 -11.88
CA ALA A 34 -5.32 9.15 -11.54
C ALA A 34 -4.65 9.31 -10.16
N VAL A 35 -5.09 8.56 -9.15
CA VAL A 35 -4.41 8.55 -7.83
C VAL A 35 -2.98 8.06 -7.98
N GLY A 36 -2.76 6.96 -8.71
CA GLY A 36 -1.42 6.41 -8.97
C GLY A 36 -0.51 7.42 -9.67
N LYS A 37 -1.03 8.13 -10.69
CA LYS A 37 -0.30 9.19 -11.38
C LYS A 37 0.07 10.33 -10.43
N LEU A 38 -0.86 10.79 -9.60
CA LEU A 38 -0.60 11.84 -8.63
C LEU A 38 0.51 11.45 -7.66
N VAL A 39 0.47 10.22 -7.14
CA VAL A 39 1.50 9.70 -6.23
C VAL A 39 2.88 9.67 -6.91
N TYR A 40 2.94 9.23 -8.16
CA TYR A 40 4.17 9.25 -8.95
C TYR A 40 4.69 10.68 -9.16
N ASP A 41 3.86 11.57 -9.70
CA ASP A 41 4.27 12.94 -10.04
C ASP A 41 4.71 13.75 -8.81
N ARG A 42 4.08 13.52 -7.65
CA ARG A 42 4.32 14.31 -6.43
C ARG A 42 5.41 13.74 -5.53
N PHE A 43 5.60 12.42 -5.54
CA PHE A 43 6.41 11.72 -4.53
C PHE A 43 7.41 10.74 -5.13
N ASP A 44 7.54 10.66 -6.46
CA ASP A 44 8.41 9.71 -7.16
C ASP A 44 8.18 8.25 -6.72
N CYS A 45 6.93 7.94 -6.37
CA CYS A 45 6.52 6.63 -5.89
C CYS A 45 5.64 5.94 -6.94
N SER A 46 6.15 4.87 -7.53
CA SER A 46 5.40 4.10 -8.53
C SER A 46 4.48 3.08 -7.87
N LEU A 47 3.22 3.06 -8.30
CA LEU A 47 2.21 2.08 -7.88
C LEU A 47 1.79 1.22 -9.07
N GLY A 48 1.49 -0.06 -8.81
CA GLY A 48 0.97 -0.93 -9.86
C GLY A 48 -0.49 -0.59 -10.17
N THR A 49 -0.86 -0.50 -11.44
CA THR A 49 -2.27 -0.28 -11.84
C THR A 49 -3.09 -1.56 -11.75
N GLY A 50 -4.41 -1.42 -11.64
CA GLY A 50 -5.37 -2.49 -11.87
C GLY A 50 -5.36 -2.91 -13.34
N LEU A 51 -5.55 -4.22 -13.61
CA LEU A 51 -5.54 -4.78 -14.96
C LEU A 51 -6.88 -5.43 -15.29
N GLY A 52 -7.22 -5.49 -16.58
CA GLY A 52 -8.44 -6.13 -17.05
C GLY A 52 -9.70 -5.55 -16.39
N LYS A 53 -10.49 -6.41 -15.74
CA LYS A 53 -11.79 -6.04 -15.15
C LYS A 53 -11.71 -5.02 -14.00
N VAL A 54 -10.53 -4.83 -13.40
CA VAL A 54 -10.33 -3.93 -12.25
C VAL A 54 -9.47 -2.70 -12.60
N LYS A 55 -9.22 -2.45 -13.89
CA LYS A 55 -8.54 -1.23 -14.34
C LYS A 55 -9.29 0.02 -13.89
N GLY A 56 -8.57 1.02 -13.37
CA GLY A 56 -9.12 2.26 -12.82
C GLY A 56 -9.87 2.11 -11.49
N ARG A 57 -10.09 0.88 -10.98
CA ARG A 57 -10.83 0.60 -9.73
C ARG A 57 -9.94 0.34 -8.52
N MET A 58 -8.68 -0.01 -8.76
CA MET A 58 -7.69 -0.32 -7.72
C MET A 58 -6.28 0.02 -8.18
N PHE A 59 -5.39 0.18 -7.20
CA PHE A 59 -3.95 0.12 -7.41
C PHE A 59 -3.34 -1.02 -6.58
N ARG A 60 -2.07 -1.34 -6.82
CA ARG A 60 -1.30 -2.41 -6.19
C ARG A 60 -0.07 -1.84 -5.51
N ILE A 61 0.15 -2.26 -4.26
CA ILE A 61 1.36 -2.00 -3.49
C ILE A 61 2.19 -3.30 -3.54
N GLY A 62 3.33 -3.27 -4.22
CA GLY A 62 4.29 -4.38 -4.21
C GLY A 62 5.16 -4.32 -2.96
N HIS A 63 5.41 -5.48 -2.35
CA HIS A 63 6.22 -5.62 -1.13
C HIS A 63 7.08 -6.89 -1.19
N LEU A 64 7.81 -7.04 -2.30
CA LEU A 64 8.71 -8.17 -2.56
C LEU A 64 10.11 -7.71 -2.97
N GLY A 65 11.09 -8.60 -2.82
CA GLY A 65 12.48 -8.34 -3.20
C GLY A 65 13.24 -7.63 -2.08
N ASP A 66 14.11 -6.69 -2.45
CA ASP A 66 14.84 -5.86 -1.50
C ASP A 66 13.91 -4.77 -0.93
N CYS A 67 13.14 -5.17 0.08
CA CYS A 67 12.12 -4.35 0.72
C CYS A 67 12.21 -4.57 2.24
N ASN A 68 12.38 -3.48 2.98
CA ASN A 68 12.37 -3.48 4.45
C ASN A 68 11.24 -2.60 5.00
N ASP A 69 11.00 -2.71 6.31
CA ASP A 69 9.90 -2.02 7.00
C ASP A 69 9.89 -0.50 6.73
N LEU A 70 11.05 0.14 6.70
CA LEU A 70 11.18 1.59 6.48
C LEU A 70 10.87 1.98 5.03
N THR A 71 11.36 1.20 4.05
CA THR A 71 11.03 1.43 2.63
C THR A 71 9.54 1.25 2.36
N LEU A 72 8.91 0.24 3.01
CA LEU A 72 7.47 0.02 2.92
C LEU A 72 6.69 1.15 3.60
N LEU A 73 7.13 1.66 4.76
CA LEU A 73 6.55 2.84 5.40
C LEU A 73 6.63 4.08 4.49
N GLY A 74 7.72 4.25 3.74
CA GLY A 74 7.84 5.30 2.72
C GLY A 74 6.76 5.18 1.64
N ALA A 75 6.59 3.98 1.08
CA ALA A 75 5.54 3.71 0.08
C ALA A 75 4.12 3.93 0.62
N LEU A 76 3.86 3.47 1.86
CA LEU A 76 2.57 3.68 2.53
C LEU A 76 2.29 5.17 2.79
N SER A 77 3.33 5.95 3.10
CA SER A 77 3.21 7.40 3.29
C SER A 77 2.85 8.10 1.99
N GLY A 78 3.49 7.73 0.87
CA GLY A 78 3.14 8.22 -0.47
C GLY A 78 1.68 7.90 -0.84
N CYS A 79 1.25 6.67 -0.56
CA CYS A 79 -0.14 6.25 -0.77
C CYS A 79 -1.13 7.09 0.08
N GLU A 80 -0.88 7.24 1.38
CA GLU A 80 -1.78 7.96 2.28
C GLU A 80 -1.89 9.45 1.91
N MET A 81 -0.78 10.09 1.57
CA MET A 81 -0.79 11.48 1.08
C MET A 81 -1.54 11.59 -0.26
N GLY A 82 -1.31 10.68 -1.20
CA GLY A 82 -1.98 10.69 -2.50
C GLY A 82 -3.47 10.46 -2.42
N LEU A 83 -3.91 9.53 -1.56
CA LEU A 83 -5.32 9.28 -1.27
C LEU A 83 -6.00 10.54 -0.71
N LYS A 84 -5.39 11.21 0.28
CA LYS A 84 -5.92 12.45 0.86
C LYS A 84 -6.00 13.58 -0.18
N LEU A 85 -4.95 13.76 -1.00
CA LEU A 85 -4.93 14.75 -2.07
C LEU A 85 -5.98 14.48 -3.15
N SER A 86 -6.34 13.21 -3.34
CA SER A 86 -7.39 12.79 -4.28
C SER A 86 -8.80 12.87 -3.68
N GLY A 87 -8.95 13.44 -2.48
CA GLY A 87 -10.24 13.62 -1.81
C GLY A 87 -10.82 12.36 -1.16
N VAL A 88 -10.04 11.27 -1.06
CA VAL A 88 -10.48 10.04 -0.40
C VAL A 88 -10.55 10.28 1.11
N LYS A 89 -11.74 10.07 1.70
CA LYS A 89 -11.93 10.14 3.15
C LYS A 89 -11.42 8.86 3.79
N LEU A 90 -10.31 8.96 4.53
CA LEU A 90 -9.73 7.82 5.24
C LEU A 90 -10.29 7.72 6.65
N ALA A 91 -10.54 6.49 7.12
CA ALA A 91 -11.00 6.23 8.48
C ALA A 91 -9.91 6.47 9.55
N GLY A 92 -8.65 6.43 9.15
CA GLY A 92 -7.48 6.59 10.02
C GLY A 92 -6.18 6.57 9.23
N SER A 93 -5.04 6.57 9.95
CA SER A 93 -3.72 6.49 9.33
C SER A 93 -3.28 5.04 9.17
N GLY A 94 -3.05 4.66 7.93
CA GLY A 94 -2.46 3.37 7.59
C GLY A 94 -0.96 3.32 7.83
N VAL A 95 -0.28 4.48 7.80
CA VAL A 95 1.13 4.62 8.19
C VAL A 95 1.30 4.34 9.69
N ALA A 96 0.53 5.01 10.55
CA ALA A 96 0.60 4.79 12.00
C ALA A 96 0.30 3.32 12.36
N ALA A 97 -0.77 2.75 11.78
CA ALA A 97 -1.10 1.34 12.00
C ALA A 97 0.01 0.37 11.53
N ALA A 98 0.77 0.72 10.49
CA ALA A 98 1.92 -0.08 10.06
C ALA A 98 3.12 0.09 11.00
N MET A 99 3.38 1.31 11.49
CA MET A 99 4.42 1.57 12.49
C MET A 99 4.18 0.77 13.77
N ASP A 100 2.94 0.79 14.29
CA ASP A 100 2.56 0.02 15.48
C ASP A 100 2.79 -1.48 15.27
N TYR A 101 2.43 -1.99 14.08
CA TYR A 101 2.67 -3.39 13.72
C TYR A 101 4.16 -3.73 13.72
N PHE A 102 4.99 -2.98 12.99
CA PHE A 102 6.42 -3.26 12.91
C PHE A 102 7.14 -3.09 14.26
N ALA A 103 6.75 -2.09 15.06
CA ALA A 103 7.29 -1.90 16.41
C ALA A 103 7.01 -3.11 17.33
N GLY A 104 5.85 -3.76 17.16
CA GLY A 104 5.51 -5.00 17.89
C GLY A 104 6.00 -6.30 17.24
N HIS A 105 6.47 -6.25 15.98
CA HIS A 105 6.83 -7.43 15.18
C HIS A 105 8.16 -7.19 14.45
N PRO A 106 9.29 -7.24 15.17
CA PRO A 106 10.59 -6.97 14.57
C PRO A 106 10.88 -7.96 13.43
N SER A 107 11.36 -7.45 12.28
CA SER A 107 11.81 -8.31 11.19
C SER A 107 12.96 -9.20 11.68
N ARG A 108 12.99 -10.45 11.22
CA ARG A 108 14.12 -11.33 11.53
C ARG A 108 15.33 -10.80 10.79
N MET A 109 16.35 -10.36 11.52
CA MET A 109 17.62 -9.98 10.92
C MET A 109 18.11 -11.14 10.04
N PRO A 110 18.43 -10.91 8.75
CA PRO A 110 19.14 -11.91 7.98
C PRO A 110 20.43 -12.19 8.74
N LEU A 111 20.75 -13.48 8.92
CA LEU A 111 21.99 -13.93 9.55
C LEU A 111 23.13 -13.11 8.93
N GLN A 112 23.86 -12.36 9.76
CA GLN A 112 25.10 -11.73 9.33
C GLN A 112 25.95 -12.83 8.69
N MET A 113 26.22 -12.72 7.39
CA MET A 113 27.29 -13.51 6.80
C MET A 113 28.55 -13.13 7.60
N ALA A 114 29.09 -14.11 8.31
CA ALA A 114 30.39 -13.98 8.93
C ALA A 114 31.37 -13.50 7.85
N ALA A 115 32.06 -12.39 8.14
CA ALA A 115 33.11 -11.84 7.30
C ALA A 115 34.26 -12.83 7.12
#